data_AF-A0A644TLH7-F1
#
_entry.id   AF-A0A644TLH7-F1
#
_cell.length_a   1.000
_cell.length_b   1.000
_cell.length_c   1.000
_cell.angle_alpha   90.00
_cell.angle_beta   90.00
_cell.angle_gamma   90.00
#
_symmetry.space_group_name_H-M   'P 1'
#
loop_
_entity.id
_entity.type
_entity.pdbx_description
1 polymer ?
#
loop_
_entity_poly.entity_id
_entity_poly.type
_entity_poly.pdbx_seq_one_letter_code
_entity_poly.pdbx_strand_id
1 'polypeptide(L)'
;MNIVFSSFGNIEVYLFAIGWLIALATYTWQFHNSPGAKQQVYLQLCKICSLILLLLLNENNTINKKIFFFLIFKSIMLIMPIFWFCLIWKIRRPAKKIPKLFKYGCVIIILAAELLLITNPWHGLIWQGFWLNGKNMIGIQGILGWSESLEGVLCAFTLCLNLNWILTSRGIRHKQAIWFLVAESISFVGITSDILFFTHFIPWVTLITSGCMTWCFYRWQTYDIFELAQKTIVANVVDGWLLVDEYGYIIDLNYSAKKILKGLPVQIGGEFKTLLQEWPLQEKFNEEKKGKIETFRNYTSGQCCYEVKKFLLEKNEINFGQIILLKDITLKKRLD
;
A
#
# COMPACT_ATOMS: atom_id res chain seq x y z
N MET A 1 -0.55 16.87 36.06
CA MET A 1 0.61 17.40 35.28
C MET A 1 0.07 18.49 34.36
N ASN A 2 0.75 19.63 34.25
CA ASN A 2 0.31 20.74 33.41
C ASN A 2 0.98 20.62 32.05
N ILE A 3 0.19 20.65 30.97
CA ILE A 3 0.72 20.66 29.61
C ILE A 3 0.61 22.06 29.03
N VAL A 4 1.74 22.59 28.56
CA VAL A 4 1.82 23.93 27.95
C VAL A 4 1.86 23.81 26.44
N PHE A 5 0.90 24.42 25.76
CA PHE A 5 0.92 24.64 24.31
C PHE A 5 1.42 26.05 24.04
N SER A 6 2.66 26.14 23.57
CA SER A 6 3.29 27.40 23.21
C SER A 6 2.75 27.96 21.89
N SER A 7 2.53 29.28 21.86
CA SER A 7 2.30 30.01 20.62
C SER A 7 3.58 30.06 19.79
N PHE A 8 3.46 29.95 18.48
CA PHE A 8 4.59 29.97 17.53
C PHE A 8 4.46 31.12 16.54
N GLY A 9 5.59 31.71 16.14
CA GLY A 9 5.64 32.89 15.26
C GLY A 9 5.78 32.57 13.76
N ASN A 10 6.30 31.40 13.40
CA ASN A 10 6.71 31.10 12.03
C ASN A 10 5.57 30.50 11.17
N ILE A 11 4.51 31.28 10.93
CA ILE A 11 3.34 30.85 10.13
C ILE A 11 3.75 30.35 8.73
N GLU A 12 4.74 31.01 8.12
CA GLU A 12 5.26 30.68 6.78
C GLU A 12 5.72 29.22 6.67
N VAL A 13 6.37 28.69 7.71
CA VAL A 13 6.87 27.31 7.74
C VAL A 13 5.71 26.30 7.72
N TYR A 14 4.61 26.61 8.42
CA TYR A 14 3.41 25.76 8.42
C TYR A 14 2.71 25.77 7.06
N LEU A 15 2.59 26.95 6.44
CA LEU A 15 1.99 27.07 5.10
C LEU A 15 2.83 26.33 4.05
N PHE A 16 4.16 26.48 4.11
CA PHE A 16 5.07 25.72 3.25
C PHE A 16 4.93 24.21 3.48
N ALA A 17 4.88 23.77 4.74
CA ALA A 17 4.68 22.36 5.07
C ALA A 17 3.35 21.80 4.54
N ILE A 18 2.26 22.56 4.65
CA ILE A 18 0.95 22.18 4.10
C ILE A 18 1.03 22.03 2.57
N GLY A 19 1.58 23.04 1.87
CA GLY A 19 1.75 22.99 0.42
C GLY A 19 2.59 21.79 -0.04
N TRP A 20 3.69 21.53 0.67
CA TRP A 20 4.54 20.37 0.43
C TRP A 20 3.79 19.05 0.63
N LEU A 21 3.02 18.90 1.71
CA LEU A 21 2.25 17.69 1.96
C LEU A 21 1.16 17.46 0.90
N ILE A 22 0.52 18.52 0.40
CA ILE A 22 -0.46 18.44 -0.70
C ILE A 22 0.24 17.95 -1.98
N ALA A 23 1.41 18.50 -2.32
CA ALA A 23 2.20 18.06 -3.46
C ALA A 23 2.61 16.58 -3.34
N LEU A 24 3.06 16.15 -2.15
CA LEU A 24 3.41 14.75 -1.93
C LEU A 24 2.19 13.81 -1.95
N ALA A 25 1.03 14.26 -1.46
CA ALA A 25 -0.22 13.49 -1.48
C ALA A 25 -0.74 13.29 -2.89
N THR A 26 -0.77 14.35 -3.69
CA THR A 26 -1.15 14.29 -5.11
C THR A 26 -0.20 13.39 -5.90
N TYR A 27 1.10 13.50 -5.66
CA TYR A 27 2.09 12.63 -6.27
C TYR A 27 1.91 11.16 -5.86
N THR A 28 1.79 10.87 -4.57
CA THR A 28 1.63 9.50 -4.06
C THR A 28 0.32 8.87 -4.53
N TRP A 29 -0.71 9.67 -4.79
CA TRP A 29 -1.99 9.21 -5.33
C TRP A 29 -1.89 8.64 -6.75
N GLN A 30 -0.92 9.09 -7.55
CA GLN A 30 -0.66 8.50 -8.88
C GLN A 30 -0.36 7.00 -8.78
N PHE A 31 0.15 6.56 -7.63
CA PHE A 31 0.50 5.18 -7.32
C PHE A 31 -0.54 4.46 -6.46
N HIS A 32 -1.82 4.88 -6.47
CA HIS A 32 -2.88 4.34 -5.60
C HIS A 32 -3.13 2.83 -5.71
N ASN A 33 -2.70 2.17 -6.80
CA ASN A 33 -2.79 0.72 -6.97
C ASN A 33 -1.72 -0.04 -6.17
N SER A 34 -0.65 0.63 -5.76
CA SER A 34 0.43 0.02 -5.00
C SER A 34 0.08 -0.19 -3.53
N PRO A 35 0.59 -1.28 -2.92
CA PRO A 35 0.30 -1.60 -1.54
C PRO A 35 0.81 -0.48 -0.61
N GLY A 36 -0.09 0.11 0.18
CA GLY A 36 0.25 1.15 1.17
C GLY A 36 0.17 2.58 0.66
N ALA A 37 0.09 2.84 -0.65
CA ALA A 37 0.04 4.19 -1.21
C ALA A 37 -1.18 4.99 -0.74
N LYS A 38 -2.37 4.37 -0.73
CA LYS A 38 -3.59 5.01 -0.22
C LYS A 38 -3.47 5.38 1.27
N GLN A 39 -2.86 4.51 2.08
CA GLN A 39 -2.64 4.78 3.50
C GLN A 39 -1.70 5.97 3.70
N GLN A 40 -0.67 6.08 2.87
CA GLN A 40 0.27 7.21 2.90
C GLN A 40 -0.44 8.54 2.57
N VAL A 41 -1.34 8.54 1.58
CA VAL A 41 -2.14 9.72 1.25
C VAL A 41 -3.06 10.10 2.41
N TYR A 42 -3.74 9.14 3.06
CA TYR A 42 -4.57 9.43 4.23
C TYR A 42 -3.75 10.00 5.40
N LEU A 43 -2.54 9.48 5.64
CA LEU A 43 -1.62 10.04 6.63
C LEU A 43 -1.24 11.49 6.30
N GLN A 44 -0.96 11.81 5.04
CA GLN A 44 -0.63 13.17 4.62
C GLN A 44 -1.82 14.11 4.80
N LEU A 45 -3.04 13.67 4.48
CA LEU A 45 -4.26 14.44 4.74
C LEU A 45 -4.46 14.72 6.23
N CYS A 46 -4.27 13.71 7.10
CA CYS A 46 -4.31 13.92 8.54
C CYS A 46 -3.27 14.95 8.99
N LYS A 47 -2.02 14.84 8.53
CA LYS A 47 -0.95 15.81 8.84
C LYS A 47 -1.32 17.23 8.39
N ILE A 48 -1.87 17.39 7.18
CA ILE A 48 -2.35 18.68 6.66
C ILE A 48 -3.42 19.26 7.58
N CYS A 49 -4.45 18.47 7.90
CA CYS A 49 -5.52 18.91 8.81
C CYS A 49 -4.97 19.30 10.18
N SER A 50 -4.05 18.52 10.75
CA SER A 50 -3.40 18.84 12.02
C SER A 50 -2.62 20.15 11.97
N LEU A 51 -1.86 20.44 10.91
CA LEU A 51 -1.13 21.70 10.76
C LEU A 51 -2.08 22.90 10.62
N ILE A 52 -3.19 22.74 9.89
CA ILE A 52 -4.23 23.78 9.77
C ILE A 52 -4.87 24.06 11.13
N LEU A 53 -5.20 23.02 11.91
CA LEU A 53 -5.77 23.18 13.25
C LEU A 53 -4.81 23.86 14.21
N LEU A 54 -3.51 23.55 14.13
CA LEU A 54 -2.49 24.26 14.91
C LEU A 54 -2.41 25.74 14.56
N LEU A 55 -2.48 26.10 13.27
CA LEU A 55 -2.55 27.51 12.84
C LEU A 55 -3.78 28.20 13.41
N LEU A 56 -4.97 27.59 13.30
CA LEU A 56 -6.21 28.13 13.84
C LEU A 56 -6.16 28.28 15.37
N LEU A 57 -5.54 27.34 16.08
CA LEU A 57 -5.34 27.41 17.52
C LEU A 57 -4.43 28.59 17.89
N ASN A 58 -3.36 28.83 17.12
CA ASN A 58 -2.40 29.90 17.36
C ASN A 58 -2.98 31.31 17.13
N GLU A 59 -3.79 31.48 16.07
CA GLU A 59 -4.38 32.78 15.70
C GLU A 59 -5.50 33.25 16.64
N ASN A 60 -6.24 32.33 17.25
CA ASN A 60 -7.37 32.69 18.10
C ASN A 60 -6.90 33.09 19.50
N ASN A 61 -7.40 34.20 20.06
CA ASN A 61 -7.05 34.63 21.42
C ASN A 61 -8.03 34.20 22.51
N THR A 62 -9.21 33.68 22.14
CA THR A 62 -10.22 33.23 23.12
C THR A 62 -10.01 31.77 23.52
N ILE A 63 -10.13 31.51 24.83
CA ILE A 63 -9.88 30.18 25.39
C ILE A 63 -10.82 29.12 24.82
N ASN A 64 -12.11 29.43 24.67
CA ASN A 64 -13.10 28.48 24.14
C ASN A 64 -12.78 28.02 22.72
N LYS A 65 -12.33 28.94 21.84
CA LYS A 65 -11.93 28.59 20.47
C LYS A 65 -10.65 27.76 20.46
N LYS A 66 -9.67 28.10 21.31
CA LYS A 66 -8.43 27.29 21.43
C LYS A 66 -8.73 25.87 21.87
N ILE A 67 -9.56 25.68 22.90
CA ILE A 67 -9.98 24.36 23.37
C ILE A 67 -10.66 23.58 22.25
N PHE A 68 -11.57 24.22 21.50
CA PHE A 68 -12.26 23.58 20.39
C PHE A 68 -11.31 23.03 19.32
N PHE A 69 -10.41 23.87 18.78
CA PHE A 69 -9.43 23.43 17.78
C PHE A 69 -8.43 22.42 18.35
N PHE A 70 -8.08 22.57 19.63
CA PHE A 70 -7.20 21.65 20.32
C PHE A 70 -7.78 20.23 20.43
N LEU A 71 -9.04 20.10 20.82
CA LEU A 71 -9.71 18.80 20.93
C LEU A 71 -9.80 18.10 19.56
N ILE A 72 -10.12 18.85 18.49
CA ILE A 72 -10.12 18.30 17.12
C ILE A 72 -8.70 17.89 16.70
N PHE A 73 -7.69 18.70 17.00
CA PHE A 73 -6.30 18.36 16.72
C PHE A 73 -5.89 17.06 17.39
N LYS A 74 -6.24 16.89 18.68
CA LYS A 74 -5.96 15.66 19.44
C LYS A 74 -6.72 14.44 18.88
N SER A 75 -7.97 14.61 18.44
CA SER A 75 -8.73 13.56 17.75
C SER A 75 -8.01 13.10 16.47
N ILE A 76 -7.56 14.03 15.61
CA ILE A 76 -6.85 13.66 14.38
C ILE A 76 -5.54 12.90 14.68
N MET A 77 -4.79 13.33 15.70
CA MET A 77 -3.55 12.66 16.12
C MET A 77 -3.80 11.22 16.57
N LEU A 78 -4.92 10.95 17.26
CA LEU A 78 -5.27 9.61 17.72
C LEU A 78 -5.56 8.62 16.56
N ILE A 79 -6.05 9.12 15.42
CA ILE A 79 -6.39 8.31 14.24
C ILE A 79 -5.14 8.00 13.39
N MET A 80 -4.13 8.89 13.36
CA MET A 80 -2.94 8.75 12.52
C MET A 80 -2.19 7.42 12.69
N PRO A 81 -1.91 6.93 13.91
CA PRO A 81 -1.25 5.64 14.13
C PRO A 81 -1.96 4.45 13.50
N ILE A 82 -3.28 4.50 13.29
CA ILE A 82 -4.01 3.43 12.59
C ILE A 82 -3.58 3.36 11.13
N PHE A 83 -3.54 4.51 10.45
CA PHE A 83 -3.15 4.56 9.05
C PHE A 83 -1.69 4.15 8.89
N TRP A 84 -0.84 4.55 9.85
CA TRP A 84 0.55 4.12 9.91
C TRP A 84 0.70 2.61 10.09
N PHE A 85 0.03 2.03 11.08
CA PHE A 85 0.00 0.58 11.28
C PHE A 85 -0.49 -0.16 10.03
N CYS A 86 -1.58 0.31 9.41
CA CYS A 86 -2.11 -0.30 8.20
C CYS A 86 -1.14 -0.20 7.02
N LEU A 87 -0.40 0.91 6.91
CA LEU A 87 0.65 1.10 5.91
C LEU A 87 1.76 0.08 6.10
N ILE A 88 2.35 0.02 7.30
CA ILE A 88 3.45 -0.91 7.62
C ILE A 88 3.01 -2.36 7.42
N TRP A 89 1.81 -2.72 7.85
CA TRP A 89 1.29 -4.08 7.67
C TRP A 89 1.20 -4.47 6.20
N LYS A 90 0.62 -3.60 5.36
CA LYS A 90 0.44 -3.85 3.92
C LYS A 90 1.76 -3.95 3.18
N ILE A 91 2.71 -3.07 3.48
CA ILE A 91 4.02 -3.07 2.81
C ILE A 91 4.85 -4.28 3.26
N ARG A 92 4.80 -4.64 4.54
CA ARG A 92 5.48 -5.83 5.07
C ARG A 92 4.91 -7.13 4.50
N ARG A 93 3.60 -7.22 4.30
CA ARG A 93 2.91 -8.46 3.88
C ARG A 93 1.79 -8.18 2.87
N PRO A 94 2.11 -7.81 1.61
CA PRO A 94 1.10 -7.37 0.63
C PRO A 94 0.01 -8.42 0.36
N ALA A 95 0.36 -9.72 0.44
CA ALA A 95 -0.57 -10.82 0.23
C ALA A 95 -1.40 -11.22 1.48
N LYS A 96 -1.05 -10.79 2.69
CA LYS A 96 -1.75 -11.22 3.93
C LYS A 96 -2.66 -10.12 4.45
N LYS A 97 -3.95 -10.44 4.58
CA LYS A 97 -4.92 -9.57 5.25
C LYS A 97 -4.55 -9.39 6.73
N ILE A 98 -4.88 -8.21 7.28
CA ILE A 98 -4.77 -7.96 8.73
C ILE A 98 -5.71 -8.92 9.45
N PRO A 99 -5.26 -9.62 10.53
CA PRO A 99 -6.13 -10.46 11.34
C PRO A 99 -7.36 -9.68 11.80
N LYS A 100 -8.56 -10.25 11.62
CA LYS A 100 -9.82 -9.56 11.93
C LYS A 100 -9.87 -9.10 13.39
N LEU A 101 -9.45 -9.96 14.32
CA LEU A 101 -9.42 -9.66 15.76
C LEU A 101 -8.55 -8.43 16.05
N PHE A 102 -7.35 -8.36 15.47
CA PHE A 102 -6.44 -7.23 15.67
C PHE A 102 -6.99 -5.96 15.03
N LYS A 103 -7.50 -6.04 13.80
CA LYS A 103 -8.10 -4.90 13.09
C LYS A 103 -9.25 -4.29 13.91
N TYR A 104 -10.21 -5.11 14.33
CA TYR A 104 -11.37 -4.63 15.07
C TYR A 104 -10.99 -4.19 16.48
N GLY A 105 -10.06 -4.87 17.16
CA GLY A 105 -9.55 -4.47 18.46
C GLY A 105 -8.94 -3.05 18.44
N CYS A 106 -8.04 -2.75 17.50
CA CYS A 106 -7.46 -1.42 17.37
C CYS A 106 -8.51 -0.34 17.07
N VAL A 107 -9.46 -0.63 16.19
CA VAL A 107 -10.54 0.31 15.85
C VAL A 107 -11.43 0.57 17.07
N ILE A 108 -11.83 -0.47 17.82
CA ILE A 108 -12.65 -0.34 19.02
C ILE A 108 -11.94 0.49 20.10
N ILE A 109 -10.66 0.21 20.36
CA ILE A 109 -9.88 0.97 21.34
C ILE A 109 -9.84 2.46 20.99
N ILE A 110 -9.64 2.77 19.71
CA ILE A 110 -9.54 4.18 19.27
C ILE A 110 -10.90 4.85 19.26
N LEU A 111 -11.96 4.17 18.83
CA LEU A 111 -13.32 4.69 18.96
C LEU A 111 -13.70 4.96 20.42
N ALA A 112 -13.29 4.09 21.36
CA ALA A 112 -13.50 4.31 22.78
C ALA A 112 -12.72 5.53 23.30
N ALA A 113 -11.48 5.71 22.86
CA ALA A 113 -10.66 6.87 23.23
C ALA A 113 -11.19 8.18 22.60
N GLU A 114 -11.69 8.16 21.36
CA GLU A 114 -12.40 9.29 20.73
C GLU A 114 -13.67 9.66 21.50
N LEU A 115 -14.48 8.67 21.88
CA LEU A 115 -15.67 8.91 22.69
C LEU A 115 -15.31 9.58 24.02
N LEU A 116 -14.29 9.07 24.72
CA LEU A 116 -13.81 9.67 25.97
C LEU A 116 -13.29 11.11 25.77
N LEU A 117 -12.65 11.41 24.65
CA LEU A 117 -12.17 12.76 24.33
C LEU A 117 -13.33 13.72 24.05
N ILE A 118 -14.33 13.29 23.28
CA ILE A 118 -15.50 14.09 22.92
C ILE A 118 -16.40 14.33 24.14
N THR A 119 -16.58 13.32 25.01
CA THR A 119 -17.37 13.46 26.24
C THR A 119 -16.59 14.13 27.38
N ASN A 120 -15.31 14.43 27.18
CA ASN A 120 -14.46 15.01 28.21
C ASN A 120 -15.02 16.26 28.90
N PRO A 121 -15.73 17.20 28.22
CA PRO A 121 -16.34 18.35 28.89
C PRO A 121 -17.33 18.00 30.00
N TRP A 122 -17.91 16.79 30.02
CA TRP A 122 -18.89 16.38 31.04
C TRP A 122 -18.26 15.75 32.27
N HIS A 123 -17.14 15.03 32.12
CA HIS A 123 -16.55 14.24 33.20
C HIS A 123 -15.13 14.67 33.60
N GLY A 124 -14.44 15.44 32.75
CA GLY A 124 -13.10 15.97 33.03
C GLY A 124 -12.02 14.91 33.28
N LEU A 125 -12.16 13.72 32.69
CA LEU A 125 -11.28 12.56 33.01
C LEU A 125 -9.93 12.67 32.30
N ILE A 126 -9.91 13.18 31.06
CA ILE A 126 -8.68 13.40 30.29
C ILE A 126 -8.13 14.79 30.60
N TRP A 127 -8.98 15.82 30.49
CA TRP A 127 -8.63 17.20 30.82
C TRP A 127 -9.59 17.75 31.86
N GLN A 128 -9.06 18.20 33.01
CA GLN A 128 -9.85 18.79 34.10
C GLN A 128 -10.16 20.27 33.87
N GLY A 129 -9.33 20.96 33.10
CA GLY A 129 -9.50 22.38 32.80
C GLY A 129 -8.37 22.95 31.97
N PHE A 130 -8.60 24.13 31.42
CA PHE A 130 -7.61 24.90 30.65
C PHE A 130 -7.57 26.34 31.15
N TRP A 131 -6.39 26.97 31.14
CA TRP A 131 -6.24 28.42 31.31
C TRP A 131 -5.24 28.98 30.30
N LEU A 132 -5.27 30.30 30.16
CA LEU A 132 -4.32 31.03 29.32
C LEU A 132 -3.22 31.62 30.20
N ASN A 133 -1.97 31.46 29.75
CA ASN A 133 -0.83 32.20 30.26
C ASN A 133 -0.25 33.01 29.09
N GLY A 134 -0.71 34.25 28.95
CA GLY A 134 -0.47 35.06 27.75
C GLY A 134 -1.10 34.42 26.50
N LYS A 135 -0.29 34.19 25.45
CA LYS A 135 -0.73 33.44 24.25
C LYS A 135 -0.67 31.93 24.43
N ASN A 136 -0.08 31.41 25.50
CA ASN A 136 0.08 29.97 25.70
C ASN A 136 -1.17 29.40 26.36
N MET A 137 -1.59 28.22 25.92
CA MET A 137 -2.70 27.48 26.55
C MET A 137 -2.12 26.41 27.46
N ILE A 138 -2.59 26.33 28.70
CA ILE A 138 -2.15 25.34 29.67
C ILE A 138 -3.34 24.46 30.03
N GLY A 139 -3.20 23.14 29.89
CA GLY A 139 -4.22 22.16 30.28
C GLY A 139 -3.80 21.35 31.51
N ILE A 140 -4.75 21.08 32.42
CA ILE A 140 -4.58 20.10 33.51
C ILE A 140 -5.01 18.73 33.01
N GLN A 141 -4.07 17.79 33.05
CA GLN A 141 -4.40 16.39 32.85
C GLN A 141 -5.18 15.81 34.06
N GLY A 142 -6.29 15.13 33.76
CA GLY A 142 -7.04 14.33 34.71
C GLY A 142 -6.48 12.92 34.89
N ILE A 143 -7.24 12.07 35.59
CA ILE A 143 -6.86 10.69 35.92
C ILE A 143 -6.58 9.84 34.67
N LEU A 144 -7.33 10.07 33.59
CA LEU A 144 -7.15 9.40 32.30
C LEU A 144 -6.28 10.21 31.32
N GLY A 145 -5.55 11.23 31.78
CA GLY A 145 -4.64 12.00 30.91
C GLY A 145 -3.55 11.16 30.24
N TRP A 146 -3.22 9.98 30.79
CA TRP A 146 -2.31 9.02 30.15
C TRP A 146 -2.84 8.46 28.83
N SER A 147 -4.14 8.59 28.53
CA SER A 147 -4.70 8.16 27.23
C SER A 147 -4.06 8.89 26.05
N GLU A 148 -3.48 10.06 26.26
CA GLU A 148 -2.69 10.78 25.24
C GLU A 148 -1.43 10.01 24.82
N SER A 149 -0.89 9.16 25.70
CA SER A 149 0.26 8.33 25.39
C SER A 149 -0.08 7.11 24.51
N LEU A 150 -1.36 6.83 24.26
CA LEU A 150 -1.79 5.69 23.43
C LEU A 150 -1.25 5.76 22.00
N GLU A 151 -1.16 6.97 21.42
CA GLU A 151 -0.51 7.19 20.13
C GLU A 151 0.95 6.72 20.17
N GLY A 152 1.71 7.16 21.19
CA GLY A 152 3.11 6.78 21.38
C GLY A 152 3.29 5.27 21.54
N VAL A 153 2.38 4.58 22.25
CA VAL A 153 2.39 3.12 22.40
C VAL A 153 2.16 2.41 21.06
N LEU A 154 1.21 2.86 20.24
CA LEU A 154 0.96 2.30 18.91
C LEU A 154 2.14 2.55 17.95
N CYS A 155 2.75 3.73 18.02
CA CYS A 155 3.99 4.03 17.30
C CYS A 155 5.16 3.15 17.75
N ALA A 156 5.34 2.93 19.06
CA ALA A 156 6.36 2.02 19.58
C ALA A 156 6.13 0.57 19.13
N PHE A 157 4.87 0.13 19.11
CA PHE A 157 4.50 -1.20 18.61
C PHE A 157 4.83 -1.35 17.11
N THR A 158 4.55 -0.32 16.31
CA THR A 158 4.87 -0.33 14.86
C THR A 158 6.37 -0.27 14.58
N LEU A 159 7.15 0.46 15.41
CA LEU A 159 8.61 0.39 15.44
C LEU A 159 9.12 -1.02 15.68
N CYS A 160 8.59 -1.72 16.68
CA CYS A 160 8.94 -3.12 16.95
C CYS A 160 8.63 -4.04 15.77
N LEU A 161 7.50 -3.82 15.07
CA LEU A 161 7.16 -4.56 13.86
C LEU A 161 8.13 -4.29 12.71
N ASN A 162 8.58 -3.05 12.54
CA ASN A 162 9.57 -2.65 11.54
C ASN A 162 10.97 -3.19 11.86
N LEU A 163 11.40 -3.16 13.12
CA LEU A 163 12.64 -3.80 13.57
C LEU A 163 12.62 -5.30 13.25
N ASN A 164 11.55 -5.99 13.60
CA ASN A 164 11.38 -7.40 13.24
C ASN A 164 11.37 -7.60 11.71
N TRP A 165 10.83 -6.66 10.95
CA TRP A 165 10.86 -6.72 9.49
C TRP A 165 12.29 -6.60 8.94
N ILE A 166 13.13 -5.71 9.49
CA ILE A 166 14.55 -5.61 9.14
C ILE A 166 15.23 -6.96 9.40
N LEU A 167 15.07 -7.53 10.60
CA LEU A 167 15.72 -8.79 11.00
C LEU A 167 15.30 -10.01 10.15
N THR A 168 14.08 -10.00 9.61
CA THR A 168 13.52 -11.13 8.85
C THR A 168 13.61 -10.98 7.33
N SER A 169 14.00 -9.81 6.82
CA SER A 169 14.04 -9.53 5.37
C SER A 169 15.47 -9.51 4.82
N ARG A 170 15.60 -9.79 3.52
CA ARG A 170 16.89 -9.76 2.80
C ARG A 170 16.75 -8.95 1.49
N GLY A 171 17.88 -8.51 0.94
CA GLY A 171 17.93 -7.81 -0.35
C GLY A 171 17.22 -6.46 -0.34
N ILE A 172 16.37 -6.19 -1.35
CA ILE A 172 15.70 -4.90 -1.52
C ILE A 172 14.69 -4.62 -0.41
N ARG A 173 14.00 -5.66 0.09
CA ARG A 173 13.02 -5.53 1.17
C ARG A 173 13.66 -5.13 2.50
N HIS A 174 14.92 -5.49 2.72
CA HIS A 174 15.70 -5.02 3.87
C HIS A 174 15.98 -3.53 3.79
N LYS A 175 16.38 -3.03 2.60
CA LYS A 175 16.58 -1.59 2.38
C LYS A 175 15.27 -0.81 2.59
N GLN A 176 14.14 -1.34 2.10
CA GLN A 176 12.81 -0.75 2.35
C GLN A 176 12.54 -0.61 3.85
N ALA A 177 12.68 -1.71 4.60
CA ALA A 177 12.43 -1.73 6.03
C ALA A 177 13.28 -0.71 6.80
N ILE A 178 14.55 -0.51 6.43
CA ILE A 178 15.43 0.50 7.04
C ILE A 178 14.87 1.90 6.86
N TRP A 179 14.48 2.30 5.65
CA TRP A 179 13.99 3.66 5.43
C TRP A 179 12.64 3.93 6.09
N PHE A 180 11.74 2.93 6.13
CA PHE A 180 10.51 3.05 6.90
C PHE A 180 10.80 3.21 8.39
N LEU A 181 11.78 2.47 8.93
CA LEU A 181 12.23 2.63 10.31
C LEU A 181 12.82 4.03 10.57
N VAL A 182 13.63 4.56 9.65
CA VAL A 182 14.19 5.92 9.78
C VAL A 182 13.07 6.96 9.81
N ALA A 183 12.12 6.89 8.87
CA ALA A 183 10.97 7.80 8.86
C ALA A 183 10.12 7.70 10.13
N GLU A 184 9.90 6.49 10.62
CA GLU A 184 9.17 6.23 11.86
C GLU A 184 9.91 6.76 13.08
N SER A 185 11.22 6.56 13.16
CA SER A 185 12.06 7.02 14.27
C SER A 185 12.01 8.54 14.39
N ILE A 186 12.10 9.25 13.26
CA ILE A 186 11.95 10.71 13.22
C ILE A 186 10.54 11.12 13.68
N SER A 187 9.50 10.39 13.28
CA SER A 187 8.12 10.66 13.70
C SER A 187 7.93 10.43 15.21
N PHE A 188 8.51 9.36 15.75
CA PHE A 188 8.46 9.01 17.17
C PHE A 188 9.19 10.04 18.03
N VAL A 189 10.35 10.53 17.58
CA VAL A 189 11.04 11.66 18.22
C VAL A 189 10.15 12.91 18.21
N GLY A 190 9.42 13.16 17.12
CA GLY A 190 8.46 14.27 17.05
C GLY A 190 7.34 14.16 18.09
N ILE A 191 6.67 13.00 18.16
CA ILE A 191 5.58 12.76 19.12
C ILE A 191 6.09 12.88 20.57
N THR A 192 7.25 12.30 20.87
CA THR A 192 7.85 12.41 22.20
C THR A 192 8.33 13.82 22.52
N SER A 193 8.76 14.60 21.53
CA SER A 193 9.13 16.01 21.71
C SER A 193 7.91 16.91 21.98
N ASP A 194 6.73 16.57 21.47
CA ASP A 194 5.47 17.27 21.80
C ASP A 194 5.12 17.07 23.29
N ILE A 195 5.33 15.86 23.81
CA ILE A 195 5.19 15.55 25.24
C ILE A 195 6.23 16.32 26.09
N LEU A 196 7.42 16.59 25.53
CA LEU A 196 8.50 17.35 26.16
C LEU A 196 8.46 18.87 25.88
N PHE A 197 7.33 19.39 25.37
CA PHE A 197 7.05 20.83 25.20
C PHE A 197 7.80 21.53 24.05
N PHE A 198 8.15 20.83 22.97
CA PHE A 198 8.81 21.39 21.78
C PHE A 198 7.93 21.39 20.51
N THR A 199 6.72 21.95 20.61
CA THR A 199 5.71 22.03 19.52
C THR A 199 6.22 22.71 18.24
N HIS A 200 7.28 23.52 18.33
CA HIS A 200 7.89 24.23 17.20
C HIS A 200 8.52 23.30 16.13
N PHE A 201 8.82 22.05 16.47
CA PHE A 201 9.43 21.10 15.51
C PHE A 201 8.42 20.28 14.71
N ILE A 202 7.13 20.31 15.05
CA ILE A 202 6.07 19.56 14.36
C ILE A 202 6.08 19.76 12.83
N PRO A 203 6.14 20.99 12.27
CA PRO A 203 6.17 21.17 10.81
C PRO A 203 7.43 20.57 10.18
N TRP A 204 8.59 20.64 10.85
CA TRP A 204 9.84 20.07 10.35
C TRP A 204 9.83 18.54 10.36
N VAL A 205 9.37 17.94 11.46
CA VAL A 205 9.20 16.48 11.55
C VAL A 205 8.23 15.99 10.48
N THR A 206 7.08 16.65 10.32
CA THR A 206 6.08 16.25 9.32
C THR A 206 6.59 16.39 7.88
N LEU A 207 7.38 17.42 7.57
CA LEU A 207 8.06 17.61 6.28
C LEU A 207 9.05 16.48 5.98
N ILE A 208 10.01 16.26 6.88
CA ILE A 208 11.11 15.29 6.70
C ILE A 208 10.54 13.88 6.58
N THR A 209 9.62 13.50 7.49
CA THR A 209 9.01 12.16 7.51
C THR A 209 8.21 11.90 6.25
N SER A 210 7.42 12.87 5.78
CA SER A 210 6.60 12.70 4.58
C SER A 210 7.45 12.69 3.31
N GLY A 211 8.50 13.51 3.23
CA GLY A 211 9.46 13.48 2.12
C GLY A 211 10.19 12.15 2.03
N CYS A 212 10.68 11.65 3.17
CA CYS A 212 11.33 10.34 3.27
C CYS A 212 10.41 9.21 2.80
N MET A 213 9.15 9.22 3.25
CA MET A 213 8.15 8.21 2.86
C MET A 213 7.80 8.28 1.38
N THR A 214 7.56 9.46 0.83
CA THR A 214 7.25 9.60 -0.60
C THR A 214 8.46 9.24 -1.47
N TRP A 215 9.69 9.54 -1.05
CA TRP A 215 10.91 9.07 -1.70
C TRP A 215 10.99 7.54 -1.73
N CYS A 216 10.59 6.86 -0.65
CA CYS A 216 10.54 5.40 -0.59
C CYS A 216 9.59 4.83 -1.66
N PHE A 217 8.39 5.39 -1.77
CA PHE A 217 7.43 4.99 -2.82
C PHE A 217 8.01 5.23 -4.21
N TYR A 218 8.54 6.43 -4.47
CA TYR A 218 9.16 6.75 -5.76
C TYR A 218 10.27 5.77 -6.13
N ARG A 219 11.26 5.62 -5.24
CA ARG A 219 12.44 4.79 -5.48
C ARG A 219 12.03 3.33 -5.69
N TRP A 220 11.29 2.71 -4.79
CA TRP A 220 11.08 1.26 -4.91
C TRP A 220 10.00 0.84 -5.89
N GLN A 221 9.16 1.77 -6.33
CA GLN A 221 8.22 1.50 -7.40
C GLN A 221 8.86 1.66 -8.78
N THR A 222 9.81 2.60 -8.95
CA THR A 222 10.64 2.64 -10.18
C THR A 222 11.54 1.42 -10.31
N TYR A 223 11.87 0.74 -9.21
CA TYR A 223 12.62 -0.51 -9.19
C TYR A 223 11.77 -1.70 -8.70
N ASP A 224 10.49 -1.77 -9.05
CA ASP A 224 9.70 -2.98 -8.73
C ASP A 224 10.17 -4.15 -9.60
N ILE A 225 11.20 -4.84 -9.09
CA ILE A 225 11.81 -6.01 -9.70
C ILE A 225 10.77 -7.10 -9.87
N PHE A 226 9.68 -7.13 -9.09
CA PHE A 226 8.70 -8.20 -9.20
C PHE A 226 7.89 -8.11 -10.49
N GLU A 227 7.34 -6.94 -10.82
CA GLU A 227 6.62 -6.77 -12.10
C GLU A 227 7.56 -6.93 -13.30
N LEU A 228 8.78 -6.40 -13.19
CA LEU A 228 9.80 -6.57 -14.23
C LEU A 228 10.20 -8.04 -14.38
N ALA A 229 10.43 -8.77 -13.28
CA ALA A 229 10.77 -10.19 -13.30
C ALA A 229 9.60 -11.04 -13.77
N GLN A 230 8.35 -10.75 -13.39
CA GLN A 230 7.19 -11.47 -13.87
C GLN A 230 7.03 -11.28 -15.38
N LYS A 231 7.14 -10.05 -15.89
CA LYS A 231 7.14 -9.77 -17.33
C LYS A 231 8.31 -10.48 -18.03
N THR A 232 9.50 -10.44 -17.45
CA THR A 232 10.71 -11.06 -18.04
C THR A 232 10.62 -12.59 -18.03
N ILE A 233 10.14 -13.19 -16.95
CA ILE A 233 9.95 -14.63 -16.83
C ILE A 233 8.89 -15.08 -17.83
N VAL A 234 7.70 -14.45 -17.84
CA VAL A 234 6.60 -14.79 -18.75
C VAL A 234 6.99 -14.63 -20.22
N ALA A 235 7.81 -13.62 -20.55
CA ALA A 235 8.33 -13.40 -21.89
C ALA A 235 9.39 -14.43 -22.31
N ASN A 236 10.23 -14.88 -21.36
CA ASN A 236 11.35 -15.79 -21.62
C ASN A 236 11.07 -17.27 -21.30
N VAL A 237 9.82 -17.66 -20.99
CA VAL A 237 9.46 -19.07 -20.85
C VAL A 237 9.66 -19.78 -22.19
N VAL A 238 10.36 -20.92 -22.17
CA VAL A 238 10.61 -21.77 -23.34
C VAL A 238 9.29 -22.31 -23.93
N ASP A 239 8.33 -22.60 -23.06
CA ASP A 239 6.98 -23.00 -23.45
C ASP A 239 6.23 -21.79 -24.07
N GLY A 240 5.55 -22.05 -25.18
CA GLY A 240 4.67 -21.08 -25.81
C GLY A 240 3.40 -20.90 -24.97
N TRP A 241 2.88 -19.69 -24.87
CA TRP A 241 1.53 -19.47 -24.38
C TRP A 241 0.80 -18.45 -25.25
N LEU A 242 -0.51 -18.62 -25.33
CA LEU A 242 -1.45 -17.72 -26.00
C LEU A 242 -2.69 -17.54 -25.13
N LEU A 243 -3.16 -16.29 -25.08
CA LEU A 243 -4.32 -15.87 -24.31
C LEU A 243 -5.47 -15.62 -25.28
N VAL A 244 -6.62 -16.21 -24.99
CA VAL A 244 -7.83 -16.09 -25.81
C VAL A 244 -8.95 -15.54 -24.93
N ASP A 245 -9.68 -14.57 -25.46
CA ASP A 245 -10.83 -13.95 -24.78
C ASP A 245 -12.04 -14.89 -24.70
N GLU A 246 -13.06 -14.49 -23.94
CA GLU A 246 -14.36 -15.15 -23.86
C GLU A 246 -15.03 -15.33 -25.23
N TYR A 247 -14.79 -14.40 -26.15
CA TYR A 247 -15.31 -14.42 -27.52
C TYR A 247 -14.46 -15.24 -28.49
N GLY A 248 -13.34 -15.81 -28.05
CA GLY A 248 -12.48 -16.63 -28.90
C GLY A 248 -11.44 -15.86 -29.72
N TYR A 249 -11.18 -14.58 -29.39
CA TYR A 249 -10.13 -13.79 -30.03
C TYR A 249 -8.79 -13.89 -29.30
N ILE A 250 -7.68 -13.93 -30.03
CA ILE A 250 -6.34 -13.97 -29.46
C ILE A 250 -5.97 -12.59 -28.91
N ILE A 251 -5.89 -12.45 -27.59
CA ILE A 251 -5.54 -11.20 -26.91
C ILE A 251 -4.03 -10.98 -26.95
N ASP A 252 -3.24 -12.01 -26.63
CA ASP A 252 -1.78 -11.90 -26.55
C ASP A 252 -1.11 -13.27 -26.67
N LEU A 253 0.18 -13.29 -27.00
CA LEU A 253 0.98 -14.50 -27.11
C LEU A 253 2.49 -14.21 -27.00
N ASN A 254 3.25 -15.08 -26.34
CA ASN A 254 4.69 -14.87 -26.15
C ASN A 254 5.55 -15.19 -27.38
N TYR A 255 6.84 -14.82 -27.30
CA TYR A 255 7.81 -15.08 -28.36
C TYR A 255 7.94 -16.57 -28.71
N SER A 256 7.93 -17.44 -27.70
CA SER A 256 7.99 -18.90 -27.88
C SER A 256 6.76 -19.41 -28.65
N ALA A 257 5.57 -18.91 -28.36
CA ALA A 257 4.36 -19.22 -29.12
C ALA A 257 4.45 -18.71 -30.56
N LYS A 258 4.97 -17.49 -30.81
CA LYS A 258 5.22 -17.00 -32.19
C LYS A 258 6.14 -17.93 -32.97
N LYS A 259 7.17 -18.47 -32.31
CA LYS A 259 8.12 -19.39 -32.93
C LYS A 259 7.48 -20.74 -33.22
N ILE A 260 6.72 -21.30 -32.27
CA ILE A 260 6.01 -22.58 -32.42
C ILE A 260 4.87 -22.49 -33.44
N LEU A 261 4.22 -21.33 -33.58
CA LEU A 261 3.08 -21.12 -34.47
C LEU A 261 3.49 -20.47 -35.81
N LYS A 262 4.79 -20.29 -36.07
CA LYS A 262 5.29 -19.67 -37.29
C LYS A 262 4.74 -20.40 -38.53
N GLY A 263 4.16 -19.65 -39.48
CA GLY A 263 3.56 -20.19 -40.70
C GLY A 263 2.06 -20.52 -40.62
N LEU A 264 1.40 -20.21 -39.50
CA LEU A 264 -0.06 -20.25 -39.34
C LEU A 264 -0.61 -18.81 -39.23
N PRO A 265 -1.91 -18.57 -39.49
CA PRO A 265 -2.57 -17.26 -39.42
C PRO A 265 -2.78 -16.81 -37.97
N VAL A 266 -1.69 -16.69 -37.20
CA VAL A 266 -1.71 -16.27 -35.80
C VAL A 266 -1.41 -14.78 -35.72
N GLN A 267 -2.46 -14.00 -35.47
CA GLN A 267 -2.35 -12.56 -35.25
C GLN A 267 -3.11 -12.17 -33.98
N ILE A 268 -2.56 -11.18 -33.26
CA ILE A 268 -3.25 -10.54 -32.13
C ILE A 268 -4.52 -9.88 -32.67
N GLY A 269 -5.67 -10.20 -32.06
CA GLY A 269 -7.01 -9.81 -32.53
C GLY A 269 -7.63 -10.79 -33.55
N GLY A 270 -6.92 -11.83 -33.98
CA GLY A 270 -7.45 -12.88 -34.85
C GLY A 270 -8.33 -13.88 -34.11
N GLU A 271 -9.22 -14.57 -34.83
CA GLU A 271 -10.09 -15.61 -34.26
C GLU A 271 -9.29 -16.90 -34.01
N PHE A 272 -9.35 -17.45 -32.81
CA PHE A 272 -8.63 -18.68 -32.47
C PHE A 272 -9.11 -19.91 -33.27
N LYS A 273 -10.34 -19.88 -33.81
CA LYS A 273 -10.89 -20.97 -34.63
C LYS A 273 -10.16 -21.16 -35.97
N THR A 274 -9.65 -20.09 -36.58
CA THR A 274 -8.90 -20.20 -37.85
C THR A 274 -7.56 -20.90 -37.62
N LEU A 275 -6.92 -20.64 -36.48
CA LEU A 275 -5.72 -21.36 -36.02
C LEU A 275 -6.01 -22.86 -35.80
N LEU A 276 -7.16 -23.20 -35.24
CA LEU A 276 -7.60 -24.59 -35.07
C LEU A 276 -7.96 -25.30 -36.39
N GLN A 277 -8.34 -24.57 -37.46
CA GLN A 277 -8.61 -25.18 -38.77
C GLN A 277 -7.34 -25.64 -39.47
N GLU A 278 -6.28 -24.83 -39.39
CA GLU A 278 -5.01 -25.14 -40.05
C GLU A 278 -4.08 -26.02 -39.21
N TRP A 279 -4.26 -26.03 -37.88
CA TRP A 279 -3.59 -26.96 -36.99
C TRP A 279 -4.57 -28.10 -36.65
N PRO A 280 -4.28 -29.39 -36.91
CA PRO A 280 -5.19 -30.53 -36.67
C PRO A 280 -5.37 -30.82 -35.17
N LEU A 281 -6.01 -29.88 -34.46
CA LEU A 281 -6.35 -29.88 -33.05
C LEU A 281 -7.86 -29.84 -32.84
N GLN A 282 -8.65 -29.53 -33.90
CA GLN A 282 -10.10 -29.29 -33.82
C GLN A 282 -10.89 -30.36 -33.07
N GLU A 283 -10.67 -31.63 -33.38
CA GLU A 283 -11.46 -32.73 -32.80
C GLU A 283 -11.12 -32.95 -31.32
N LYS A 284 -9.83 -32.90 -30.96
CA LYS A 284 -9.36 -33.11 -29.58
C LYS A 284 -9.58 -31.92 -28.66
N PHE A 285 -9.64 -30.71 -29.22
CA PHE A 285 -9.77 -29.47 -28.44
C PHE A 285 -11.20 -29.21 -27.93
N ASN A 286 -12.21 -29.78 -28.60
CA ASN A 286 -13.62 -29.62 -28.23
C ASN A 286 -14.11 -30.66 -27.20
N GLU A 287 -13.49 -31.84 -27.13
CA GLU A 287 -13.95 -32.93 -26.26
C GLU A 287 -13.44 -32.82 -24.80
N GLU A 288 -12.24 -32.28 -24.58
CA GLU A 288 -11.65 -32.21 -23.24
C GLU A 288 -11.78 -30.81 -22.61
N LYS A 289 -12.76 -30.66 -21.69
CA LYS A 289 -12.93 -29.41 -20.89
C LYS A 289 -11.72 -29.09 -19.99
N LYS A 290 -10.90 -30.10 -19.65
CA LYS A 290 -9.59 -29.99 -18.99
C LYS A 290 -8.76 -31.21 -19.40
N GLY A 291 -7.68 -31.00 -20.15
CA GLY A 291 -6.89 -32.13 -20.64
C GLY A 291 -5.58 -31.74 -21.28
N LYS A 292 -4.66 -32.71 -21.31
CA LYS A 292 -3.36 -32.62 -21.97
C LYS A 292 -3.55 -33.18 -23.37
N ILE A 293 -3.52 -32.32 -24.37
CA ILE A 293 -3.69 -32.74 -25.75
C ILE A 293 -2.32 -32.81 -26.39
N GLU A 294 -1.90 -34.01 -26.79
CA GLU A 294 -0.70 -34.16 -27.59
C GLU A 294 -1.01 -33.96 -29.08
N THR A 295 -0.22 -33.12 -29.72
CA THR A 295 -0.32 -32.83 -31.15
C THR A 295 1.05 -32.92 -31.81
N PHE A 296 1.05 -33.19 -33.11
CA PHE A 296 2.26 -33.30 -33.89
C PHE A 296 2.23 -32.23 -34.98
N ARG A 297 3.39 -31.61 -35.22
CA ARG A 297 3.56 -30.67 -36.33
C ARG A 297 4.76 -31.08 -37.17
N ASN A 298 4.54 -31.16 -38.47
CA ASN A 298 5.59 -31.40 -39.43
C ASN A 298 6.20 -30.07 -39.83
N TYR A 299 7.48 -29.88 -39.53
CA TYR A 299 8.30 -28.81 -40.09
C TYR A 299 9.16 -29.37 -41.22
N THR A 300 9.69 -28.48 -42.05
CA THR A 300 10.70 -28.84 -43.07
C THR A 300 11.94 -29.51 -42.48
N SER A 301 12.22 -29.29 -41.19
CA SER A 301 13.33 -29.88 -40.43
C SER A 301 12.98 -31.16 -39.65
N GLY A 302 11.75 -31.69 -39.79
CA GLY A 302 11.28 -32.89 -39.11
C GLY A 302 10.00 -32.70 -38.29
N GLN A 303 9.49 -33.79 -37.70
CA GLN A 303 8.26 -33.78 -36.90
C GLN A 303 8.57 -33.40 -35.44
N CYS A 304 7.88 -32.38 -34.93
CA CYS A 304 7.90 -31.96 -33.53
C CYS A 304 6.61 -32.37 -32.83
N CYS A 305 6.72 -32.79 -31.57
CA CYS A 305 5.59 -33.16 -30.74
C CYS A 305 5.35 -32.09 -29.67
N TYR A 306 4.12 -31.62 -29.56
CA TYR A 306 3.72 -30.59 -28.60
C TYR A 306 2.62 -31.10 -27.66
N GLU A 307 2.77 -30.80 -26.38
CA GLU A 307 1.73 -30.94 -25.36
C GLU A 307 0.99 -29.60 -25.23
N VAL A 308 -0.30 -29.61 -25.52
CA VAL A 308 -1.20 -28.46 -25.38
C VAL A 308 -1.99 -28.59 -24.09
N LYS A 309 -1.95 -27.56 -23.24
CA LYS A 309 -2.74 -27.49 -22.00
C LYS A 309 -3.62 -26.27 -22.03
N LYS A 310 -4.86 -26.44 -21.56
CA LYS A 310 -5.85 -25.38 -21.44
C LYS A 310 -6.09 -25.03 -19.97
N PHE A 311 -6.03 -23.75 -19.65
CA PHE A 311 -6.38 -23.20 -18.35
C PHE A 311 -7.50 -22.17 -18.53
N LEU A 312 -8.63 -22.38 -17.87
CA LEU A 312 -9.74 -21.41 -17.84
C LEU A 312 -9.44 -20.30 -16.84
N LEU A 313 -9.68 -19.05 -17.24
CA LEU A 313 -9.52 -17.86 -16.40
C LEU A 313 -10.85 -17.50 -15.78
N GLU A 314 -11.23 -18.21 -14.71
CA GLU A 314 -12.49 -17.96 -14.00
C GLU A 314 -12.25 -17.22 -12.67
N LYS A 315 -13.06 -16.21 -12.40
CA LYS A 315 -13.10 -15.54 -11.09
C LYS A 315 -14.54 -15.30 -10.69
N ASN A 316 -14.95 -15.90 -9.57
CA ASN A 316 -16.34 -15.88 -9.08
C ASN A 316 -17.35 -16.35 -10.14
N GLU A 317 -17.09 -17.49 -10.79
CA GLU A 317 -17.95 -18.10 -11.83
C GLU A 317 -18.11 -17.29 -13.13
N ILE A 318 -17.45 -16.14 -13.24
CA ILE A 318 -17.35 -15.36 -14.49
C ILE A 318 -16.09 -15.81 -15.23
N ASN A 319 -16.26 -16.24 -16.48
CA ASN A 319 -15.19 -16.66 -17.38
C ASN A 319 -14.60 -15.44 -18.11
N PHE A 320 -13.33 -15.15 -17.89
CA PHE A 320 -12.60 -14.06 -18.55
C PHE A 320 -11.80 -14.54 -19.77
N GLY A 321 -11.95 -15.81 -20.16
CA GLY A 321 -11.25 -16.42 -21.29
C GLY A 321 -10.39 -17.62 -20.89
N GLN A 322 -9.39 -17.93 -21.70
CA GLN A 322 -8.57 -19.13 -21.56
C GLN A 322 -7.10 -18.87 -21.93
N ILE A 323 -6.19 -19.47 -21.16
CA ILE A 323 -4.76 -19.55 -21.49
C ILE A 323 -4.50 -20.92 -22.08
N ILE A 324 -3.80 -20.94 -23.22
CA ILE A 324 -3.39 -22.16 -23.89
C ILE A 324 -1.86 -22.19 -23.87
N LEU A 325 -1.31 -23.24 -23.26
CA LEU A 325 0.11 -23.46 -23.10
C LEU A 325 0.57 -24.56 -24.05
N LEU A 326 1.62 -24.28 -24.82
CA LEU A 326 2.23 -25.12 -25.83
C LEU A 326 3.63 -25.52 -25.36
N LYS A 327 3.81 -26.79 -25.00
CA LYS A 327 5.09 -27.31 -24.54
C LYS A 327 5.68 -28.26 -25.55
N ASP A 328 6.92 -28.04 -25.96
CA ASP A 328 7.65 -28.98 -26.83
C ASP A 328 8.08 -30.21 -26.01
N ILE A 329 7.61 -31.39 -26.41
CA ILE A 329 7.92 -32.68 -25.79
C ILE A 329 8.69 -33.61 -26.73
N THR A 330 9.21 -33.08 -27.85
CA THR A 330 9.88 -33.86 -28.90
C THR A 330 11.07 -34.68 -28.37
N LEU A 331 11.87 -34.11 -27.47
CA LEU A 331 13.01 -34.82 -26.86
C LEU A 331 12.56 -35.89 -25.87
N LYS A 332 11.47 -35.65 -25.14
CA LYS A 332 10.95 -36.60 -24.17
C LYS A 332 10.42 -37.87 -24.85
N LYS A 333 9.70 -37.70 -25.97
CA LYS A 333 9.20 -38.81 -26.79
C LYS A 333 10.26 -39.56 -27.62
N ARG A 334 11.50 -39.07 -27.69
CA ARG A 334 12.61 -39.80 -28.34
C ARG A 334 13.39 -40.67 -27.36
N LEU A 335 13.19 -40.46 -26.05
CA LEU A 335 13.87 -41.17 -24.96
C LEU A 335 12.97 -42.24 -24.31
N ASP A 336 11.65 -42.06 -24.40
CA ASP A 336 10.63 -43.11 -24.18
C ASP A 336 10.48 -43.95 -25.47
#